data_AF-A0A4R8SYB9-F1
#
_entry.id   AF-A0A4R8SYB9-F1
#
_cell.length_a   1.000
_cell.length_b   1.000
_cell.length_c   1.000
_cell.angle_alpha   90.00
_cell.angle_beta   90.00
_cell.angle_gamma   90.00
#
_symmetry.space_group_name_H-M   'P 1'
#
loop_
_entity.id
_entity.type
_entity.pdbx_description
1 polymer ?
#
loop_
_entity_poly.entity_id
_entity_poly.type
_entity_poly.pdbx_seq_one_letter_code
_entity_poly.pdbx_strand_id
1 'polypeptide(L)'
;MPRSHVVLALAVTTLGLAGCGVIKPGSSNPTPGTWTPPSTSASSSPSTPTSAKVDIGDETVIGYFGQTTTAACQEGKRLNITGANNTLTITGACATVTVSGFSNTIAFDELKTEVTVTGYGNKLTYKAGEPKVNNYGSNNTIVKAS
;
A
#
# COMPACT_ATOMS: atom_id res chain seq x y z
N MET A 1 10.88 -60.47 36.27
CA MET A 1 9.84 -60.29 37.32
C MET A 1 10.04 -58.90 37.93
N PRO A 2 9.03 -58.05 38.21
CA PRO A 2 7.69 -57.80 37.62
C PRO A 2 7.70 -56.52 36.73
N ARG A 3 6.87 -56.37 35.68
CA ARG A 3 5.52 -55.76 35.64
C ARG A 3 5.31 -54.52 36.52
N SER A 4 5.17 -53.36 35.88
CA SER A 4 4.14 -52.36 36.21
C SER A 4 3.92 -51.41 35.03
N HIS A 5 2.74 -51.51 34.41
CA HIS A 5 2.19 -50.50 33.53
C HIS A 5 1.42 -49.49 34.39
N VAL A 6 1.66 -48.19 34.19
CA VAL A 6 0.66 -47.15 34.49
C VAL A 6 0.62 -46.19 33.30
N VAL A 7 -0.59 -45.75 33.01
CA VAL A 7 -1.15 -45.26 31.75
C VAL A 7 -1.53 -43.77 31.90
N LEU A 8 -1.55 -43.03 30.79
CA LEU A 8 -2.27 -41.74 30.55
C LEU A 8 -1.80 -40.50 31.34
N ALA A 9 -1.87 -39.26 30.86
CA ALA A 9 -2.63 -38.70 29.74
C ALA A 9 -1.93 -37.43 29.19
N LEU A 10 -2.10 -37.18 27.89
CA LEU A 10 -1.83 -35.90 27.24
C LEU A 10 -2.89 -34.88 27.66
N ALA A 11 -2.49 -33.79 28.32
CA ALA A 11 -3.37 -32.67 28.62
C ALA A 11 -3.39 -31.71 27.42
N VAL A 12 -4.46 -31.77 26.62
CA VAL A 12 -4.80 -30.75 25.62
C VAL A 12 -5.62 -29.68 26.33
N THR A 13 -5.03 -28.50 26.55
CA THR A 13 -5.75 -27.35 27.12
C THR A 13 -6.48 -26.60 26.02
N THR A 14 -7.77 -26.90 25.84
CA THR A 14 -8.68 -26.10 25.02
C THR A 14 -9.10 -24.84 25.79
N LEU A 15 -8.74 -23.65 25.28
CA LEU A 15 -9.37 -22.40 25.71
C LEU A 15 -10.79 -22.36 25.14
N GLY A 16 -11.76 -22.80 25.94
CA GLY A 16 -13.18 -22.59 25.68
C GLY A 16 -13.58 -21.18 26.10
N LEU A 17 -14.08 -20.38 25.16
CA LEU A 17 -14.69 -19.08 25.42
C LEU A 17 -16.21 -19.25 25.42
N ALA A 18 -16.81 -19.30 26.61
CA ALA A 18 -18.25 -19.19 26.84
C ALA A 18 -18.44 -18.41 28.14
N GLY A 19 -19.30 -17.41 28.29
CA GLY A 19 -20.27 -16.81 27.39
C GLY A 19 -21.03 -15.72 28.16
N CYS A 20 -21.82 -14.96 27.40
CA CYS A 20 -23.12 -14.36 27.74
C CYS A 20 -23.25 -13.51 29.02
N GLY A 21 -23.38 -12.19 28.79
CA GLY A 21 -23.88 -11.24 29.78
C GLY A 21 -25.30 -11.57 30.26
N VAL A 22 -25.54 -11.14 31.50
CA VAL A 22 -26.68 -11.41 32.37
C VAL A 22 -28.00 -10.83 31.84
N ILE A 23 -29.03 -11.67 31.70
CA ILE A 23 -30.44 -11.26 31.63
C ILE A 23 -31.09 -11.44 33.01
N LYS A 24 -31.65 -10.35 33.56
CA LYS A 24 -32.40 -10.33 34.83
C LYS A 24 -33.77 -11.04 34.67
N PRO A 25 -34.30 -11.68 35.72
CA PRO A 25 -35.64 -12.27 35.69
C PRO A 25 -36.71 -11.19 35.90
N GLY A 26 -37.65 -11.08 34.97
CA GLY A 26 -38.78 -10.15 35.06
C GLY A 26 -39.67 -10.17 33.83
N SER A 27 -40.81 -10.84 33.96
CA SER A 27 -41.95 -11.01 33.05
C SER A 27 -42.21 -9.92 32.01
N SER A 28 -42.42 -10.32 30.76
CA SER A 28 -43.74 -10.31 30.08
C SER A 28 -43.53 -10.53 28.58
N ASN A 29 -44.33 -11.43 28.00
CA ASN A 29 -44.38 -11.67 26.56
C ASN A 29 -45.32 -10.64 25.91
N PRO A 30 -44.86 -9.87 24.90
CA PRO A 30 -45.76 -9.34 23.90
C PRO A 30 -45.32 -9.71 22.47
N THR A 31 -46.22 -10.40 21.76
CA THR A 31 -46.51 -10.39 20.30
C THR A 31 -45.36 -10.36 19.26
N PRO A 32 -45.41 -11.20 18.20
CA PRO A 32 -44.54 -11.06 17.03
C PRO A 32 -44.83 -9.76 16.26
N GLY A 33 -44.16 -8.67 16.66
CA GLY A 33 -44.03 -7.47 15.86
C GLY A 33 -42.87 -7.65 14.88
N THR A 34 -43.15 -7.55 13.58
CA THR A 34 -42.13 -7.50 12.54
C THR A 34 -41.22 -6.30 12.77
N TRP A 35 -40.03 -6.54 13.32
CA TRP A 35 -38.98 -5.52 13.40
C TRP A 35 -38.28 -5.49 12.05
N THR A 36 -38.62 -4.54 11.19
CA THR A 36 -37.82 -4.23 10.00
C THR A 36 -36.62 -3.40 10.45
N PRO A 37 -35.38 -3.95 10.45
CA PRO A 37 -34.21 -3.12 10.65
C PRO A 37 -34.14 -2.07 9.53
N PRO A 38 -33.74 -0.82 9.80
CA PRO A 38 -33.46 0.12 8.72
C PRO A 38 -32.34 -0.47 7.84
N SER A 39 -32.71 -0.89 6.63
CA SER A 39 -31.79 -1.37 5.61
C SER A 39 -30.87 -0.23 5.18
N THR A 40 -29.75 -0.06 5.87
CA THR A 40 -28.57 0.64 5.35
C THR A 40 -27.32 -0.15 5.70
N SER A 41 -27.33 -1.45 5.41
CA SER A 41 -26.09 -2.19 5.21
C SER A 41 -25.59 -1.91 3.81
N ALA A 42 -24.93 -0.77 3.63
CA ALA A 42 -23.99 -0.64 2.53
C ALA A 42 -22.80 -1.56 2.85
N SER A 43 -22.89 -2.81 2.38
CA SER A 43 -21.72 -3.69 2.32
C SER A 43 -20.74 -3.10 1.31
N SER A 44 -19.85 -2.21 1.76
CA SER A 44 -18.66 -1.87 1.01
C SER A 44 -17.73 -3.08 1.03
N SER A 45 -17.72 -3.82 -0.06
CA SER A 45 -16.67 -4.80 -0.33
C SER A 45 -15.31 -4.09 -0.26
N PRO A 46 -14.31 -4.56 0.49
CA PRO A 46 -13.01 -3.90 0.54
C PRO A 46 -12.35 -4.02 -0.84
N SER A 47 -12.37 -2.94 -1.61
CA SER A 47 -11.51 -2.80 -2.77
C SER A 47 -10.07 -2.64 -2.28
N THR A 48 -9.16 -3.45 -2.81
CA THR A 48 -7.73 -3.29 -2.54
C THR A 48 -7.30 -1.93 -3.08
N PRO A 49 -6.72 -1.01 -2.27
CA PRO A 49 -6.31 0.29 -2.76
C PRO A 49 -5.20 0.12 -3.80
N THR A 50 -5.43 0.63 -5.01
CA THR A 50 -4.43 0.61 -6.11
C THR A 50 -3.55 1.85 -6.14
N SER A 51 -3.84 2.83 -5.28
CA SER A 51 -3.10 4.08 -5.26
C SER A 51 -3.07 4.77 -3.89
N ALA A 52 -1.93 5.40 -3.60
CA ALA A 52 -1.74 6.29 -2.47
C ALA A 52 -0.74 7.39 -2.83
N LYS A 53 -1.00 8.61 -2.36
CA LYS A 53 -0.08 9.75 -2.41
C LYS A 53 -0.08 10.43 -1.05
N VAL A 54 1.10 10.73 -0.53
CA VAL A 54 1.26 11.46 0.73
C VAL A 54 2.39 12.47 0.60
N ASP A 55 2.20 13.66 1.17
CA ASP A 55 3.21 14.70 1.25
C ASP A 55 3.68 14.82 2.71
N ILE A 56 4.98 14.69 2.93
CA ILE A 56 5.64 14.62 4.23
C ILE A 56 6.76 15.66 4.23
N GLY A 57 6.45 16.86 4.70
CA GLY A 57 7.37 18.01 4.65
C GLY A 57 7.81 18.30 3.21
N ASP A 58 9.09 18.07 2.93
CA ASP A 58 9.73 18.29 1.63
C ASP A 58 9.81 17.03 0.76
N GLU A 59 9.11 15.95 1.13
CA GLU A 59 9.05 14.72 0.34
C GLU A 59 7.61 14.36 -0.03
N THR A 60 7.40 14.04 -1.29
CA THR A 60 6.15 13.44 -1.76
C THR A 60 6.40 11.96 -2.02
N VAL A 61 5.58 11.09 -1.44
CA VAL A 61 5.62 9.64 -1.68
C VAL A 61 4.39 9.23 -2.49
N ILE A 62 4.63 8.55 -3.60
CA ILE A 62 3.63 8.06 -4.53
C ILE A 62 3.75 6.54 -4.63
N GLY A 63 2.69 5.82 -4.30
CA GLY A 63 2.60 4.38 -4.46
C GLY A 63 1.40 4.00 -5.32
N TYR A 64 1.65 3.51 -6.52
CA TYR A 64 0.61 3.16 -7.49
C TYR A 64 0.78 1.74 -8.04
N PHE A 65 -0.32 1.12 -8.48
CA PHE A 65 -0.31 -0.18 -9.14
C PHE A 65 -1.21 -0.17 -10.38
N GLY A 66 -0.61 -0.29 -11.56
CA GLY A 66 -1.35 -0.31 -12.84
C GLY A 66 -2.01 1.02 -13.20
N GLN A 67 -1.53 2.13 -12.66
CA GLN A 67 -2.16 3.45 -12.84
C GLN A 67 -1.47 4.25 -13.95
N THR A 68 -2.27 5.04 -14.69
CA THR A 68 -1.80 6.08 -15.61
C THR A 68 -2.25 7.43 -15.07
N THR A 69 -1.31 8.26 -14.61
CA THR A 69 -1.67 9.56 -14.00
C THR A 69 -0.55 10.59 -14.08
N THR A 70 -0.88 11.81 -13.67
CA THR A 70 0.03 12.95 -13.62
C THR A 70 0.16 13.42 -12.17
N ALA A 71 1.39 13.70 -11.73
CA ALA A 71 1.65 14.26 -10.42
C ALA A 71 2.58 15.48 -10.53
N ALA A 72 2.39 16.45 -9.66
CA ALA A 72 3.23 17.64 -9.61
C ALA A 72 4.36 17.44 -8.60
N CYS A 73 5.56 17.87 -8.97
CA CYS A 73 6.73 17.95 -8.12
C CYS A 73 7.09 19.42 -7.91
N GLN A 74 7.10 19.85 -6.66
CA GLN A 74 7.45 21.22 -6.33
C GLN A 74 8.97 21.41 -6.35
N GLU A 75 9.41 22.60 -6.72
CA GLU A 75 10.83 22.95 -6.76
C GLU A 75 11.51 22.72 -5.40
N GLY A 76 12.70 22.14 -5.41
CA GLY A 76 13.46 21.82 -4.20
C GLY A 76 13.00 20.56 -3.47
N LYS A 77 11.84 19.97 -3.82
CA LYS A 77 11.30 18.80 -3.13
C LYS A 77 11.83 17.47 -3.64
N ARG A 78 11.69 16.46 -2.79
CA ARG A 78 12.03 15.07 -3.04
C ARG A 78 10.78 14.31 -3.46
N LEU A 79 10.93 13.41 -4.42
CA LEU A 79 9.84 12.57 -4.91
C LEU A 79 10.24 11.11 -4.83
N ASN A 80 9.47 10.31 -4.11
CA ASN A 80 9.66 8.88 -3.97
C ASN A 80 8.50 8.15 -4.65
N ILE A 81 8.80 7.38 -5.70
CA ILE A 81 7.83 6.65 -6.49
C ILE A 81 8.03 5.16 -6.24
N THR A 82 6.94 4.45 -5.96
CA THR A 82 6.93 3.01 -5.76
C THR A 82 5.74 2.33 -6.43
N GLY A 83 5.81 1.00 -6.51
CA GLY A 83 4.77 0.15 -7.06
C GLY A 83 5.11 -0.41 -8.44
N ALA A 84 4.08 -0.74 -9.23
CA ALA A 84 4.26 -1.58 -10.40
C ALA A 84 3.39 -1.20 -11.60
N ASN A 85 3.95 -1.36 -12.80
CA ASN A 85 3.26 -1.19 -14.09
C ASN A 85 2.54 0.16 -14.23
N ASN A 86 3.14 1.23 -13.70
CA ASN A 86 2.55 2.55 -13.76
C ASN A 86 3.07 3.34 -14.96
N THR A 87 2.24 4.25 -15.47
CA THR A 87 2.64 5.29 -16.42
C THR A 87 2.43 6.66 -15.79
N LEU A 88 3.52 7.36 -15.46
CA LEU A 88 3.47 8.60 -14.71
C LEU A 88 4.07 9.77 -15.47
N THR A 89 3.37 10.90 -15.46
CA THR A 89 3.91 12.18 -15.89
C THR A 89 4.14 13.06 -14.67
N ILE A 90 5.38 13.44 -14.42
CA ILE A 90 5.80 14.29 -13.32
C ILE A 90 6.06 15.69 -13.85
N THR A 91 5.23 16.64 -13.45
CA THR A 91 5.34 18.03 -13.87
C THR A 91 6.11 18.87 -12.85
N GLY A 92 6.77 19.92 -13.31
CA GLY A 92 7.61 20.80 -12.48
C GLY A 92 9.05 20.32 -12.32
N ALA A 93 9.75 20.88 -11.33
CA ALA A 93 11.17 20.64 -11.10
C ALA A 93 11.39 19.85 -9.81
N CYS A 94 11.80 18.58 -9.92
CA CYS A 94 12.20 17.81 -8.75
C CYS A 94 13.68 18.03 -8.41
N ALA A 95 13.98 18.16 -7.12
CA ALA A 95 15.38 18.16 -6.67
C ALA A 95 15.96 16.75 -6.71
N THR A 96 15.37 15.84 -5.95
CA THR A 96 15.82 14.43 -5.85
C THR A 96 14.66 13.50 -6.13
N VAL A 97 14.89 12.48 -6.95
CA VAL A 97 13.89 11.46 -7.25
C VAL A 97 14.40 10.08 -6.89
N THR A 98 13.60 9.30 -6.18
CA THR A 98 13.82 7.87 -5.97
C THR A 98 12.73 7.08 -6.65
N VAL A 99 13.09 6.15 -7.53
CA VAL A 99 12.15 5.22 -8.17
C VAL A 99 12.46 3.80 -7.74
N SER A 100 11.52 3.23 -7.00
CA SER A 100 11.50 1.84 -6.57
C SER A 100 10.34 1.09 -7.26
N GLY A 101 10.41 -0.23 -7.27
CA GLY A 101 9.36 -1.06 -7.88
C GLY A 101 9.70 -1.58 -9.27
N PHE A 102 8.69 -2.01 -10.04
CA PHE A 102 8.93 -2.76 -11.28
C PHE A 102 8.10 -2.29 -12.48
N SER A 103 8.73 -2.27 -13.66
CA SER A 103 8.09 -1.95 -14.95
C SER A 103 7.32 -0.63 -14.96
N ASN A 104 7.81 0.40 -14.26
CA ASN A 104 7.20 1.72 -14.30
C ASN A 104 7.76 2.53 -15.48
N THR A 105 6.90 3.26 -16.17
CA THR A 105 7.25 4.25 -17.21
C THR A 105 6.97 5.64 -16.66
N ILE A 106 7.99 6.48 -16.52
CA ILE A 106 7.89 7.78 -15.85
C ILE A 106 8.53 8.86 -16.70
N ALA A 107 7.78 9.90 -17.03
CA ALA A 107 8.27 11.08 -17.73
C ALA A 107 8.35 12.25 -16.75
N PHE A 108 9.47 12.97 -16.73
CA PHE A 108 9.71 14.15 -15.90
C PHE A 108 9.88 15.38 -16.77
N ASP A 109 9.34 16.51 -16.33
CA ASP A 109 9.63 17.80 -16.96
C ASP A 109 11.08 18.24 -16.66
N GLU A 110 11.44 18.36 -15.39
CA GLU A 110 12.79 18.77 -14.99
C GLU A 110 13.33 18.02 -13.76
N LEU A 111 14.60 17.60 -13.84
CA LEU A 111 15.33 16.93 -12.76
C LEU A 111 16.61 17.71 -12.45
N LYS A 112 16.73 18.22 -11.22
CA LYS A 112 17.81 19.15 -10.86
C LYS A 112 19.06 18.47 -10.30
N THR A 113 18.92 17.65 -9.26
CA THR A 113 20.06 17.21 -8.45
C THR A 113 20.41 15.75 -8.68
N GLU A 114 19.50 14.83 -8.36
CA GLU A 114 19.80 13.39 -8.36
C GLU A 114 18.58 12.54 -8.68
N VAL A 115 18.83 11.42 -9.38
CA VAL A 115 17.86 10.37 -9.66
C VAL A 115 18.44 9.05 -9.22
N THR A 116 17.80 8.43 -8.24
CA THR A 116 18.13 7.07 -7.79
C THR A 116 17.08 6.09 -8.28
N VAL A 117 17.52 5.01 -8.92
CA VAL A 117 16.65 3.92 -9.37
C VAL A 117 17.12 2.62 -8.74
N THR A 118 16.31 2.05 -7.86
CA THR A 118 16.60 0.78 -7.17
C THR A 118 15.78 -0.39 -7.72
N GLY A 119 14.75 -0.11 -8.52
CA GLY A 119 13.81 -1.10 -9.04
C GLY A 119 14.29 -1.92 -10.25
N TYR A 120 13.37 -2.65 -10.88
CA TYR A 120 13.62 -3.47 -12.07
C TYR A 120 12.79 -3.04 -13.29
N GLY A 121 13.41 -2.95 -14.46
CA GLY A 121 12.67 -2.74 -15.72
C GLY A 121 12.02 -1.37 -15.86
N ASN A 122 12.43 -0.36 -15.08
CA ASN A 122 11.82 0.96 -15.11
C ASN A 122 12.35 1.78 -16.30
N LYS A 123 11.48 2.57 -16.93
CA LYS A 123 11.82 3.50 -18.01
C LYS A 123 11.57 4.93 -17.53
N LEU A 124 12.63 5.71 -17.41
CA LEU A 124 12.56 7.11 -17.00
C LEU A 124 13.00 8.00 -18.16
N THR A 125 12.21 9.01 -18.45
CA THR A 125 12.55 10.05 -19.43
C THR A 125 12.46 11.41 -18.77
N TYR A 126 13.38 12.33 -19.03
CA TYR A 126 13.33 13.70 -18.49
C TYR A 126 13.67 14.74 -19.55
N LYS A 127 12.98 15.89 -19.55
CA LYS A 127 13.18 16.92 -20.60
C LYS A 127 14.31 17.89 -20.28
N ALA A 128 14.40 18.35 -19.03
CA ALA A 128 15.36 19.37 -18.62
C ALA A 128 16.19 18.93 -17.40
N GLY A 129 17.35 19.57 -17.26
CA GLY A 129 18.30 19.36 -16.17
C GLY A 129 19.44 18.38 -16.48
N GLU A 130 20.34 18.25 -15.52
CA GLU A 130 21.53 17.40 -15.55
C GLU A 130 21.71 16.69 -14.21
N PRO A 131 20.75 15.82 -13.81
CA PRO A 131 20.83 15.16 -12.53
C PRO A 131 21.95 14.12 -12.54
N LYS A 132 22.56 13.91 -11.37
CA LYS A 132 23.36 12.72 -11.14
C LYS A 132 22.46 11.48 -11.19
N VAL A 133 22.78 10.50 -12.02
CA VAL A 133 21.98 9.27 -12.16
C VAL A 133 22.67 8.12 -11.42
N ASN A 134 21.95 7.57 -10.44
CA ASN A 134 22.36 6.45 -9.60
C ASN A 134 21.42 5.27 -9.84
N ASN A 135 21.77 4.39 -10.77
CA ASN A 135 21.00 3.19 -11.07
C ASN A 135 21.60 1.97 -10.35
N TYR A 136 20.98 1.58 -9.23
CA TYR A 136 21.36 0.40 -8.44
C TYR A 136 20.51 -0.83 -8.78
N GLY A 137 19.44 -0.64 -9.56
CA GLY A 137 18.56 -1.70 -10.00
C GLY A 137 19.06 -2.42 -11.26
N SER A 138 18.17 -3.19 -11.89
CA SER A 138 18.49 -3.97 -13.10
C SER A 138 17.50 -3.71 -14.23
N ASN A 139 17.98 -3.73 -15.48
CA ASN A 139 17.18 -3.50 -16.68
C ASN A 139 16.42 -2.15 -16.70
N ASN A 140 16.92 -1.15 -15.97
CA ASN A 140 16.33 0.20 -16.00
C ASN A 140 16.91 1.00 -17.17
N THR A 141 16.08 1.82 -17.81
CA THR A 141 16.45 2.75 -18.89
C THR A 141 16.19 4.17 -18.42
N ILE A 142 17.19 5.05 -18.48
CA ILE A 142 17.07 6.46 -18.09
C ILE A 142 17.57 7.31 -19.25
N VAL A 143 16.72 8.16 -19.83
CA VAL A 143 17.01 8.92 -21.05
C VAL A 143 16.63 10.39 -20.89
N LYS A 144 17.49 11.30 -21.36
CA LYS A 144 17.13 12.71 -21.54
C LYS A 144 16.40 12.88 -22.86
N ALA A 145 15.19 13.44 -22.85
CA ALA A 145 14.51 13.84 -24.07
C ALA A 145 15.30 15.00 -24.71
N SER A 146 15.65 14.85 -25.99
CA SER A 146 16.37 15.86 -26.77
C SER A 146 15.45 16.95 -27.28
#